data_AF-A0A538TAC0-F1
#
_entry.id   AF-A0A538TAC0-F1
#
_cell.length_a   1.000
_cell.length_b   1.000
_cell.length_c   1.000
_cell.angle_alpha   90.00
_cell.angle_beta   90.00
_cell.angle_gamma   90.00
#
_symmetry.space_group_name_H-M   'P 1'
#
loop_
_entity.id
_entity.type
_entity.pdbx_description
1 polymer ?
#
loop_
_entity_poly.entity_id
_entity_poly.type
_entity_poly.pdbx_seq_one_letter_code
_entity_poly.pdbx_strand_id
1 'polypeptide(L)'
;MILAHQLLIAATGNYGFFNLLTIVLCIPLLDDAVWPAALRVARERFVDETPAPRAAGPASIRGAVLTVLFLLSLVPLANAMRGPRSWLGPLASAYELAAPLRIVDYYGLFAIMTKERPEIRIEGSNDGVAWKGYEFRYKPGDPRRRPGFMAPHQPRLDWQMWFAAISDFRTEIWFAKFCEKVLQGSRPVLRLLRTNPFPDAPPRYLRAVVDRYRFTTLAERRKSGAWWQGQPLGLYAPVLTLEAGRLALAPPELQRR
;
A
#
# COMPACT_ATOMS: atom_id res chain seq x y z
N MET A 1 -23.93 -3.40 -7.01
CA MET A 1 -22.71 -3.79 -7.75
C MET A 1 -21.43 -3.28 -7.07
N ILE A 2 -21.31 -1.96 -6.81
CA ILE A 2 -20.09 -1.38 -6.21
C ILE A 2 -19.78 -1.99 -4.83
N LEU A 3 -20.76 -2.11 -3.93
CA LEU A 3 -20.57 -2.75 -2.62
C LEU A 3 -20.04 -4.19 -2.74
N ALA A 4 -20.66 -5.02 -3.59
CA ALA A 4 -20.20 -6.38 -3.83
C ALA A 4 -18.77 -6.41 -4.38
N HIS A 5 -18.41 -5.46 -5.25
CA HIS A 5 -17.05 -5.31 -5.75
C HIS A 5 -16.06 -4.93 -4.64
N GLN A 6 -16.40 -4.00 -3.75
CA GLN A 6 -15.55 -3.63 -2.61
C GLN A 6 -15.37 -4.81 -1.63
N LEU A 7 -16.40 -5.61 -1.40
CA LEU A 7 -16.31 -6.82 -0.59
C LEU A 7 -15.42 -7.89 -1.25
N LEU A 8 -15.53 -8.07 -2.56
CA LEU A 8 -14.67 -8.97 -3.31
C LEU A 8 -13.20 -8.54 -3.23
N ILE A 9 -12.91 -7.24 -3.37
CA ILE A 9 -11.56 -6.69 -3.18
C ILE A 9 -11.07 -6.95 -1.75
N ALA A 10 -11.90 -6.72 -0.73
CA ALA A 10 -11.52 -6.95 0.66
C ALA A 10 -11.26 -8.45 0.96
N ALA A 11 -11.94 -9.36 0.26
CA ALA A 11 -11.77 -10.80 0.42
C ALA A 11 -10.54 -11.35 -0.33
N THR A 12 -10.22 -10.79 -1.50
CA THR A 12 -9.17 -11.31 -2.40
C THR A 12 -7.87 -10.51 -2.37
N GLY A 13 -7.90 -9.30 -1.81
CA GLY A 13 -6.79 -8.39 -1.76
C GLY A 13 -6.90 -7.45 -0.57
N ASN A 14 -6.30 -6.27 -0.70
CA ASN A 14 -6.36 -5.25 0.35
C ASN A 14 -6.26 -3.86 -0.27
N TYR A 15 -7.35 -3.08 -0.23
CA TYR A 15 -7.35 -1.66 -0.57
C TYR A 15 -7.40 -0.77 0.69
N GLY A 16 -7.06 -1.34 1.84
CA GLY A 16 -7.00 -0.67 3.13
C GLY A 16 -8.33 0.00 3.47
N PHE A 17 -8.24 1.21 4.03
CA PHE A 17 -9.42 1.95 4.46
C PHE A 17 -10.28 2.42 3.29
N PHE A 18 -9.78 2.45 2.04
CA PHE A 18 -10.55 2.89 0.88
C PHE A 18 -11.72 1.95 0.57
N ASN A 19 -11.59 0.64 0.83
CA ASN A 19 -12.73 -0.27 0.70
C ASN A 19 -13.85 0.15 1.65
N LEU A 20 -13.52 0.42 2.91
CA LEU A 20 -14.49 0.86 3.91
C LEU A 20 -15.08 2.23 3.56
N LEU A 21 -14.25 3.20 3.17
CA LEU A 21 -14.71 4.52 2.78
C LEU A 21 -15.69 4.44 1.61
N THR A 22 -15.37 3.66 0.58
CA THR A 22 -16.25 3.46 -0.57
C THR A 22 -17.55 2.79 -0.18
N ILE A 23 -17.50 1.80 0.71
CA ILE A 23 -18.70 1.14 1.25
C ILE A 23 -19.57 2.17 1.98
N VAL A 24 -19.00 2.97 2.87
CA VAL A 24 -19.72 4.01 3.61
C VAL A 24 -20.36 5.03 2.67
N LEU A 25 -19.64 5.48 1.64
CA LEU A 25 -20.17 6.41 0.64
C LEU A 25 -21.27 5.79 -0.24
N CYS A 26 -21.30 4.46 -0.36
CA CYS A 26 -22.38 3.76 -1.07
C CYS A 26 -23.63 3.56 -0.20
N ILE A 27 -23.54 3.66 1.13
CA ILE A 27 -24.69 3.47 2.03
C ILE A 27 -25.83 4.46 1.73
N PRO A 28 -25.59 5.78 1.57
CA PRO A 28 -26.63 6.74 1.19
C PRO A 28 -27.18 6.54 -0.22
N LEU A 29 -26.52 5.75 -1.07
CA LEU A 29 -26.96 5.46 -2.44
C LEU A 29 -27.80 4.17 -2.51
N LEU A 30 -28.01 3.49 -1.38
CA LEU A 30 -28.91 2.35 -1.31
C LEU A 30 -30.36 2.81 -1.42
N ASP A 31 -31.17 2.02 -2.11
CA ASP A 31 -32.60 2.24 -2.23
C ASP A 31 -33.29 2.24 -0.85
N ASP A 32 -34.26 3.14 -0.66
CA ASP A 32 -35.05 3.28 0.57
C ASP A 32 -35.75 1.97 0.98
N ALA A 33 -36.07 1.11 0.01
CA ALA A 33 -36.66 -0.20 0.25
C ALA A 33 -35.76 -1.12 1.09
N VAL A 34 -34.44 -0.93 1.03
CA VAL A 34 -33.45 -1.71 1.80
C VAL A 34 -33.48 -1.34 3.28
N TRP A 35 -33.93 -0.13 3.62
CA TRP A 35 -33.94 0.35 5.00
C TRP A 35 -35.20 -0.10 5.76
N PRO A 36 -35.08 -0.44 7.06
CA PRO A 36 -36.22 -0.64 7.94
C PRO A 36 -37.14 0.58 7.94
N ALA A 37 -38.45 0.37 8.05
CA ALA A 37 -39.45 1.45 7.99
C ALA A 37 -39.16 2.62 8.95
N ALA A 38 -38.56 2.36 10.11
CA ALA A 38 -38.17 3.36 11.11
C ALA A 38 -37.03 4.29 10.68
N LEU A 39 -36.21 3.89 9.69
CA LEU A 39 -35.08 4.65 9.16
C LEU A 39 -35.36 5.26 7.78
N ARG A 40 -36.52 4.96 7.19
CA ARG A 40 -36.94 5.58 5.93
C ARG A 40 -37.22 7.06 6.22
N VAL A 41 -36.34 7.94 5.76
CA VAL A 41 -36.59 9.38 5.80
C VAL A 41 -37.85 9.63 4.96
N ALA A 42 -38.83 10.34 5.53
CA ALA A 42 -40.07 10.67 4.84
C ALA A 42 -39.74 11.53 3.60
N ARG A 43 -39.67 10.87 2.45
CA ARG A 43 -39.26 11.40 1.13
C ARG A 43 -40.25 12.40 0.53
N GLU A 44 -41.40 12.58 1.16
CA GLU A 44 -42.58 13.24 0.57
C GLU A 44 -42.38 14.72 0.17
N ARG A 45 -41.25 15.36 0.51
CA ARG A 45 -41.05 16.80 0.25
C ARG A 45 -39.94 17.20 -0.72
N PHE A 46 -39.08 16.28 -1.19
CA PHE A 46 -37.88 16.69 -1.93
C PHE A 46 -37.56 15.89 -3.20
N VAL A 47 -38.41 14.96 -3.64
CA VAL A 47 -38.12 14.17 -4.84
C VAL A 47 -39.29 14.27 -5.81
N ASP A 48 -39.15 15.18 -6.78
CA ASP A 48 -39.82 15.00 -8.07
C ASP A 48 -39.26 13.72 -8.68
N GLU A 49 -40.10 12.70 -8.83
CA GLU A 49 -39.74 11.49 -9.58
C GLU A 49 -39.64 11.82 -11.06
N THR A 50 -38.55 12.48 -11.46
CA THR A 50 -38.17 12.54 -12.86
C THR A 50 -37.70 11.13 -13.23
N PRO A 51 -38.39 10.41 -14.14
CA PRO A 51 -37.95 9.08 -14.55
C PRO A 51 -36.54 9.21 -15.12
N ALA A 52 -35.60 8.42 -14.61
CA ALA A 52 -34.27 8.38 -15.18
C ALA A 52 -34.40 8.09 -16.69
N PRO A 53 -33.73 8.85 -17.58
CA PRO A 53 -33.82 8.62 -19.01
C PRO A 53 -33.39 7.20 -19.31
N ARG A 54 -34.33 6.37 -19.78
CA ARG A 54 -34.03 5.01 -20.22
C ARG A 54 -33.04 5.11 -21.37
N ALA A 55 -31.93 4.37 -21.28
CA ALA A 55 -30.93 4.34 -22.35
C ALA A 55 -31.59 4.04 -23.70
N ALA A 56 -31.71 5.05 -24.55
CA ALA A 56 -32.51 5.05 -25.78
C ALA A 56 -31.80 4.38 -26.97
N GLY A 57 -31.23 3.19 -26.75
CA GLY A 57 -30.54 2.41 -27.78
C GLY A 57 -31.25 1.08 -28.08
N PRO A 58 -31.10 0.51 -29.29
CA PRO A 58 -31.51 -0.86 -29.58
C PRO A 58 -30.82 -1.84 -28.63
N ALA A 59 -31.58 -2.79 -28.08
CA ALA A 59 -31.05 -3.80 -27.17
C ALA A 59 -29.93 -4.65 -27.82
N SER A 60 -29.99 -4.85 -29.13
CA SER A 60 -28.98 -5.53 -29.93
C SER A 60 -27.62 -4.83 -29.92
N ILE A 61 -27.59 -3.50 -30.07
CA ILE A 61 -26.35 -2.72 -30.05
C ILE A 61 -25.71 -2.79 -28.66
N ARG A 62 -26.50 -2.63 -27.60
CA ARG A 62 -26.01 -2.79 -26.22
C ARG A 62 -25.44 -4.19 -25.98
N GLY A 63 -26.17 -5.23 -26.40
CA GLY A 63 -25.72 -6.61 -26.28
C GLY A 63 -24.40 -6.86 -27.02
N ALA A 64 -24.27 -6.33 -28.25
CA ALA A 64 -23.04 -6.43 -29.03
C ALA A 64 -21.87 -5.73 -28.35
N VAL A 65 -22.05 -4.49 -27.88
CA VAL A 65 -21.00 -3.74 -27.16
C VAL A 65 -20.57 -4.48 -25.90
N LEU A 66 -21.51 -4.93 -25.07
CA LEU A 66 -21.19 -5.68 -23.85
C LEU A 66 -20.47 -6.99 -24.15
N THR A 67 -20.85 -7.68 -25.22
CA THR A 67 -20.19 -8.92 -25.66
C THR A 67 -18.76 -8.64 -26.09
N VAL A 68 -18.53 -7.59 -26.89
CA VAL A 68 -17.18 -7.17 -27.30
C VAL A 68 -16.33 -6.82 -26.08
N LEU A 69 -16.85 -5.99 -25.17
CA LEU A 69 -16.13 -5.64 -23.94
C LEU A 69 -15.81 -6.87 -23.09
N PHE A 70 -16.76 -7.79 -22.94
CA PHE A 70 -16.56 -9.04 -22.20
C PHE A 70 -15.47 -9.91 -22.83
N LEU A 71 -15.53 -10.12 -24.15
CA LEU A 71 -14.53 -10.90 -24.88
C LEU A 71 -13.15 -10.25 -24.76
N LEU A 72 -13.03 -8.94 -25.03
CA LEU A 72 -11.77 -8.23 -24.87
C LEU A 72 -11.22 -8.33 -23.44
N SER A 73 -12.08 -8.41 -22.41
CA SER A 73 -11.67 -8.55 -21.00
C SER A 73 -11.07 -9.93 -20.67
N LEU A 74 -11.26 -10.95 -21.52
CA LEU A 74 -10.64 -12.25 -21.33
C LEU A 74 -9.11 -12.19 -21.52
N VAL A 75 -8.60 -11.26 -22.34
CA VAL A 75 -7.16 -11.06 -22.55
C VAL A 75 -6.47 -10.59 -21.27
N PRO A 76 -6.90 -9.48 -20.62
CA PRO A 76 -6.34 -9.13 -19.33
C PRO A 76 -6.63 -10.20 -18.27
N LEU A 77 -7.81 -10.82 -18.23
CA LEU A 77 -8.04 -11.90 -17.26
C LEU A 77 -7.00 -13.03 -17.39
N ALA A 78 -6.69 -13.47 -18.61
CA ALA A 78 -5.70 -14.50 -18.87
C ALA A 78 -4.29 -14.10 -18.40
N ASN A 79 -3.79 -12.90 -18.73
CA ASN A 79 -2.42 -12.56 -18.27
C ASN A 79 -2.36 -12.35 -16.74
N ALA A 80 -3.44 -11.93 -16.06
CA ALA A 80 -3.47 -11.87 -14.60
C ALA A 80 -3.34 -13.28 -13.98
N MET A 81 -3.99 -14.27 -14.61
CA MET A 81 -3.88 -15.68 -14.22
C MET A 81 -2.58 -16.35 -14.71
N ARG A 82 -1.67 -15.59 -15.34
CA ARG A 82 -0.45 -16.11 -15.99
C ARG A 82 -0.71 -17.17 -17.05
N GLY A 83 -1.89 -17.12 -17.67
CA GLY A 83 -2.26 -17.99 -18.78
C GLY A 83 -1.49 -17.63 -20.06
N PRO A 84 -1.17 -18.60 -20.92
CA PRO A 84 -0.57 -18.33 -22.23
C PRO A 84 -1.51 -17.49 -23.10
N ARG A 85 -1.04 -16.33 -23.58
CA ARG A 85 -1.79 -15.49 -24.54
C ARG A 85 -2.20 -16.24 -25.81
N SER A 86 -1.42 -17.26 -26.20
CA SER A 86 -1.70 -18.11 -27.36
C SER A 86 -3.03 -18.86 -27.27
N TRP A 87 -3.59 -19.08 -26.07
CA TRP A 87 -4.89 -19.71 -25.89
C TRP A 87 -6.06 -18.86 -26.40
N LEU A 88 -5.87 -17.55 -26.52
CA LEU A 88 -6.91 -16.60 -26.91
C LEU A 88 -6.97 -16.36 -28.42
N GLY A 89 -5.97 -16.86 -29.18
CA GLY A 89 -5.96 -16.79 -30.63
C GLY A 89 -6.21 -15.37 -31.18
N PRO A 90 -7.15 -15.19 -32.14
CA PRO A 90 -7.43 -13.88 -32.75
C PRO A 90 -7.88 -12.79 -31.77
N LEU A 91 -8.41 -13.18 -30.61
CA LEU A 91 -8.86 -12.24 -29.59
C LEU A 91 -7.72 -11.41 -29.02
N ALA A 92 -6.51 -11.98 -28.94
CA ALA A 92 -5.32 -11.25 -28.53
C ALA A 92 -4.99 -10.12 -29.52
N SER A 93 -5.05 -10.38 -30.83
CA SER A 93 -4.82 -9.36 -31.85
C SER A 93 -5.89 -8.27 -31.84
N ALA A 94 -7.16 -8.65 -31.66
CA ALA A 94 -8.25 -7.68 -31.53
C ALA A 94 -8.09 -6.78 -30.30
N TYR A 95 -7.60 -7.33 -29.19
CA TYR A 95 -7.26 -6.57 -28.01
C TYR A 95 -6.11 -5.58 -28.25
N GLU A 96 -5.03 -5.98 -28.90
CA GLU A 96 -3.90 -5.08 -29.20
C GLU A 96 -4.33 -3.89 -30.08
N LEU A 97 -5.27 -4.09 -31.01
CA LEU A 97 -5.84 -3.01 -31.82
C LEU A 97 -6.67 -2.03 -30.97
N ALA A 98 -7.40 -2.53 -29.97
CA ALA A 98 -8.23 -1.72 -29.08
C ALA A 98 -7.44 -1.11 -27.91
N ALA A 99 -6.24 -1.62 -27.59
CA ALA A 99 -5.44 -1.22 -26.44
C ALA A 99 -5.16 0.29 -26.34
N PRO A 100 -4.90 1.04 -27.45
CA PRO A 100 -4.71 2.50 -27.38
C PRO A 100 -5.91 3.26 -26.82
N LEU A 101 -7.13 2.71 -26.95
CA LEU A 101 -8.35 3.34 -26.44
C LEU A 101 -8.46 3.26 -24.91
N ARG A 102 -7.70 2.36 -24.27
CA ARG A 102 -7.73 2.13 -22.81
C ARG A 102 -9.15 1.98 -22.27
N ILE A 103 -10.00 1.25 -23.01
CA ILE A 103 -11.38 0.91 -22.60
C ILE A 103 -11.40 -0.41 -21.80
N VAL A 104 -10.53 -1.36 -22.17
CA VAL A 104 -10.37 -2.65 -21.50
C VAL A 104 -8.88 -2.84 -21.19
N ASP A 105 -8.53 -2.82 -19.91
CA ASP A 105 -7.15 -2.95 -19.44
C ASP A 105 -7.15 -3.41 -17.95
N TYR A 106 -5.97 -3.59 -17.39
CA TYR A 106 -5.78 -3.79 -15.95
C TYR A 106 -5.75 -2.46 -15.22
N TYR A 107 -6.90 -2.01 -14.71
CA TYR A 107 -6.98 -0.78 -13.91
C TYR A 107 -6.62 -0.97 -12.43
N GLY A 108 -5.81 -1.99 -12.11
CA GLY A 108 -5.32 -2.21 -10.75
C GLY A 108 -4.16 -1.26 -10.44
N LEU A 109 -4.31 -0.39 -9.43
CA LEU A 109 -3.29 0.57 -9.00
C LEU A 109 -1.91 -0.08 -8.75
N PHE A 110 -1.90 -1.36 -8.36
CA PHE A 110 -0.72 -2.17 -8.09
C PHE A 110 -0.79 -3.54 -8.77
N ALA A 111 -1.28 -3.59 -10.02
CA ALA A 111 -1.45 -4.85 -10.75
C ALA A 111 -0.12 -5.58 -11.03
N ILE A 112 0.99 -4.85 -11.06
CA ILE A 112 2.34 -5.38 -11.23
C ILE A 112 3.18 -4.95 -10.03
N MET A 113 3.68 -5.93 -9.27
CA MET A 113 4.44 -5.70 -8.04
C MET A 113 5.85 -6.29 -8.15
N THR A 114 6.81 -5.62 -7.52
CA THR A 114 8.19 -6.11 -7.43
C THR A 114 8.27 -7.33 -6.50
N LYS A 115 9.25 -8.21 -6.76
CA LYS A 115 9.53 -9.39 -5.90
C LYS A 115 10.53 -9.08 -4.78
N GLU A 116 11.26 -7.98 -4.95
CA GLU A 116 12.21 -7.44 -3.99
C GLU A 116 11.77 -6.04 -3.60
N ARG A 117 12.09 -5.64 -2.38
CA ARG A 117 11.66 -4.37 -1.81
C ARG A 117 12.80 -3.75 -1.01
N PRO A 118 13.26 -2.54 -1.35
CA PRO A 118 14.12 -1.78 -0.45
C PRO A 118 13.33 -1.39 0.79
N GLU A 119 13.94 -1.53 1.95
CA GLU A 119 13.35 -1.26 3.25
C GLU A 119 14.32 -0.44 4.08
N ILE A 120 13.83 0.70 4.56
CA ILE A 120 14.61 1.53 5.48
C ILE A 120 14.42 0.97 6.90
N ARG A 121 15.52 0.61 7.55
CA ARG A 121 15.64 0.41 8.99
C ARG A 121 16.09 1.70 9.64
N ILE A 122 15.48 2.01 10.79
CA ILE A 122 15.83 3.17 11.60
C ILE A 122 16.53 2.66 12.84
N GLU A 123 17.73 3.16 13.10
CA GLU A 123 18.55 2.71 14.21
C GLU A 123 19.01 3.91 15.03
N GLY A 124 18.89 3.80 16.36
CA GLY A 124 19.40 4.79 17.30
C GLY A 124 20.67 4.31 17.99
N SER A 125 21.49 5.25 18.42
CA SER A 125 22.70 4.99 19.21
C SER A 125 23.02 6.15 20.16
N ASN A 126 23.63 5.86 21.31
CA ASN A 126 24.12 6.86 22.25
C ASN A 126 25.63 7.12 22.12
N ASP A 127 26.36 6.12 21.64
CA ASP A 127 27.83 6.09 21.54
C ASP A 127 28.35 6.12 20.09
N GLY A 128 27.47 5.97 19.11
CA GLY A 128 27.83 5.86 17.69
C GLY A 128 28.40 4.49 17.30
N VAL A 129 28.43 3.53 18.22
CA VAL A 129 29.01 2.18 18.04
C VAL A 129 27.92 1.12 18.15
N ALA A 130 27.15 1.12 19.24
CA ALA A 130 26.05 0.20 19.45
C ALA A 130 24.76 0.79 18.87
N TRP A 131 24.27 0.19 17.78
CA TRP A 131 23.07 0.62 17.07
C TRP A 131 21.91 -0.32 17.37
N LYS A 132 20.77 0.25 17.78
CA LYS A 132 19.54 -0.49 18.11
C LYS A 132 18.41 -0.08 17.19
N GLY A 133 17.78 -1.05 16.53
CA GLY A 133 16.72 -0.84 15.56
C GLY A 133 15.37 -0.53 16.20
N TYR A 134 14.68 0.48 15.65
CA TYR A 134 13.25 0.68 15.85
C TYR A 134 12.47 -0.29 14.96
N GLU A 135 11.51 -0.99 15.54
CA GLU A 135 10.66 -1.91 14.79
C GLU A 135 9.35 -1.25 14.38
N PHE A 136 8.96 -1.44 13.12
CA PHE A 136 7.69 -0.97 12.58
C PHE A 136 6.62 -2.08 12.70
N ARG A 137 5.34 -1.70 12.60
CA ARG A 137 4.23 -2.62 12.93
C ARG A 137 3.93 -3.61 11.81
N TYR A 138 3.95 -3.16 10.56
CA TYR A 138 3.43 -3.90 9.41
C TYR A 138 4.44 -4.07 8.27
N LYS A 139 5.43 -3.19 8.11
CA LYS A 139 6.48 -3.39 7.10
C LYS A 139 7.49 -4.49 7.52
N PRO A 140 8.26 -5.07 6.58
CA PRO A 140 9.36 -5.97 6.91
C PRO A 140 10.34 -5.36 7.94
N GLY A 141 10.84 -6.22 8.82
CA GLY A 141 11.75 -5.93 9.92
C GLY A 141 12.52 -7.20 10.24
N ASP A 142 12.34 -7.76 11.44
CA ASP A 142 12.85 -9.09 11.79
C ASP A 142 12.54 -10.15 10.69
N PRO A 143 13.57 -10.78 10.07
CA PRO A 143 13.39 -11.80 9.04
C PRO A 143 12.52 -13.00 9.44
N ARG A 144 12.44 -13.32 10.73
CA ARG A 144 11.60 -14.41 11.26
C ARG A 144 10.17 -14.00 11.54
N ARG A 145 9.87 -12.70 11.50
CA ARG A 145 8.51 -12.20 11.69
C ARG A 145 7.66 -12.50 10.46
N ARG A 146 6.55 -13.21 10.70
CA ARG A 146 5.52 -13.44 9.70
C ARG A 146 4.91 -12.11 9.22
N PRO A 147 4.67 -11.92 7.90
CA PRO A 147 3.90 -10.79 7.39
C PRO A 147 2.49 -10.76 8.00
N GLY A 148 2.06 -9.60 8.48
CA GLY A 148 0.73 -9.42 9.06
C GLY A 148 -0.35 -9.19 8.00
N PHE A 149 -1.59 -9.56 8.31
CA PHE A 149 -2.77 -9.07 7.60
C PHE A 149 -3.15 -7.71 8.18
N MET A 150 -3.10 -6.65 7.37
CA MET A 150 -3.42 -5.29 7.81
C MET A 150 -4.81 -4.82 7.37
N ALA A 151 -5.47 -5.51 6.44
CA ALA A 151 -6.83 -5.15 6.02
C ALA A 151 -7.80 -5.17 7.22
N PRO A 152 -8.74 -4.20 7.34
CA PRO A 152 -8.96 -3.04 6.48
C PRO A 152 -8.18 -1.78 6.91
N HIS A 153 -7.29 -1.89 7.89
CA HIS A 153 -6.44 -0.80 8.34
C HIS A 153 -5.40 -0.41 7.27
N GLN A 154 -5.10 0.88 7.16
CA GLN A 154 -3.98 1.37 6.36
C GLN A 154 -2.90 1.93 7.30
N PRO A 155 -1.78 1.21 7.49
CA PRO A 155 -0.68 1.68 8.32
C PRO A 155 0.08 2.78 7.59
N ARG A 156 -0.37 4.03 7.77
CA ARG A 156 0.09 5.19 6.99
C ARG A 156 1.61 5.39 7.06
N LEU A 157 2.22 5.25 8.24
CA LEU A 157 3.67 5.38 8.40
C LEU A 157 4.41 4.27 7.64
N ASP A 158 4.13 2.99 7.93
CA ASP A 158 4.73 1.84 7.24
C ASP A 158 4.56 1.88 5.71
N TRP A 159 3.41 2.39 5.26
CA TRP A 159 3.11 2.61 3.84
C TRP A 159 3.96 3.73 3.26
N GLN A 160 4.09 4.88 3.93
CA GLN A 160 4.96 5.97 3.47
C GLN A 160 6.44 5.57 3.43
N MET A 161 6.90 4.73 4.38
CA MET A 161 8.26 4.18 4.37
C MET A 161 8.56 3.39 3.09
N TRP A 162 7.57 2.75 2.48
CA TRP A 162 7.73 2.07 1.19
C TRP A 162 8.16 3.04 0.08
N PHE A 163 7.46 4.17 -0.03
CA PHE A 163 7.75 5.19 -1.02
C PHE A 163 9.07 5.90 -0.73
N ALA A 164 9.37 6.19 0.55
CA ALA A 164 10.66 6.76 0.92
C ALA A 164 11.83 5.87 0.48
N ALA A 165 11.70 4.54 0.62
CA ALA A 165 12.77 3.60 0.27
C ALA A 165 13.09 3.52 -1.24
N ILE A 166 12.21 4.05 -2.10
CA ILE A 166 12.42 4.16 -3.56
C ILE A 166 12.64 5.61 -4.02
N SER A 167 12.79 6.54 -3.08
CA SER A 167 12.95 7.99 -3.30
C SER A 167 14.27 8.47 -2.67
N ASP A 168 14.63 9.73 -2.89
CA ASP A 168 15.82 10.34 -2.29
C ASP A 168 15.48 10.95 -0.92
N PHE A 169 16.33 10.73 0.08
CA PHE A 169 16.16 11.31 1.42
C PHE A 169 15.94 12.83 1.39
N ARG A 170 16.60 13.55 0.46
CA ARG A 170 16.52 15.01 0.35
C ARG A 170 15.15 15.50 -0.13
N THR A 171 14.39 14.65 -0.82
CA THR A 171 13.03 14.99 -1.29
C THR A 171 11.96 14.58 -0.28
N GLU A 172 12.25 13.62 0.60
CA GLU A 172 11.32 13.11 1.61
C GLU A 172 11.31 13.98 2.89
N ILE A 173 10.78 15.20 2.81
CA ILE A 173 10.75 16.17 3.93
C ILE A 173 10.07 15.58 5.18
N TRP A 174 8.99 14.82 5.00
CA TRP A 174 8.29 14.18 6.11
C TRP A 174 9.17 13.18 6.86
N PHE A 175 10.09 12.51 6.15
CA PHE A 175 10.99 11.52 6.73
C PHE A 175 12.08 12.20 7.56
N ALA A 176 12.65 13.31 7.09
CA ALA A 176 13.56 14.13 7.90
C ALA A 176 12.87 14.63 9.19
N LYS A 177 11.61 15.07 9.10
CA LYS A 177 10.80 15.43 10.28
C LYS A 177 10.49 14.26 11.19
N PHE A 178 10.26 13.07 10.63
CA PHE A 178 10.13 11.84 11.42
C PHE A 178 11.41 11.56 12.21
N CYS A 179 12.59 11.62 11.59
CA CYS A 179 13.89 11.44 12.26
C CYS A 179 14.10 12.47 13.39
N GLU A 180 13.81 13.75 13.13
CA GLU A 180 13.86 14.81 14.14
C GLU A 180 12.96 14.48 15.34
N LYS A 181 11.72 14.03 15.10
CA LYS A 181 10.78 13.69 16.17
C LYS A 181 11.17 12.43 16.95
N VAL A 182 11.84 11.47 16.31
CA VAL A 182 12.41 10.30 16.98
C VAL A 182 13.56 10.74 17.91
N LEU A 183 14.49 11.56 17.43
CA LEU A 183 15.58 12.11 18.23
C LEU A 183 15.09 13.03 19.38
N GLN A 184 13.94 13.69 19.21
CA GLN A 184 13.29 14.46 20.27
C GLN A 184 12.54 13.60 21.29
N GLY A 185 12.42 12.28 21.09
CA GLY A 185 11.65 11.40 21.97
C GLY A 185 10.14 11.63 21.93
N SER A 186 9.60 12.11 20.81
CA SER A 186 8.19 12.48 20.68
C SER A 186 7.26 11.29 20.88
N ARG A 187 6.55 11.25 22.02
CA ARG A 187 5.63 10.16 22.37
C ARG A 187 4.59 9.86 21.28
N PRO A 188 3.92 10.85 20.65
CA PRO A 188 2.98 10.56 19.56
C PRO A 188 3.61 9.84 18.37
N VAL A 189 4.86 10.18 18.00
CA VAL A 189 5.58 9.56 16.88
C VAL A 189 6.08 8.17 17.26
N LEU A 190 6.68 8.03 18.45
CA LEU A 190 7.18 6.74 18.92
C LEU A 190 6.06 5.69 19.09
N ARG A 191 4.83 6.12 19.40
CA ARG A 191 3.66 5.22 19.45
C ARG A 191 3.27 4.62 18.10
N LEU A 192 3.66 5.24 16.98
CA LEU A 192 3.43 4.68 15.64
C LEU A 192 4.29 3.43 15.42
N LEU A 193 5.46 3.38 16.05
CA LEU A 193 6.38 2.25 15.99
C LEU A 193 5.89 1.10 16.88
N ARG A 194 6.34 -0.11 16.58
CA ARG A 194 6.07 -1.31 17.36
C ARG A 194 6.96 -1.37 18.59
N THR A 195 8.24 -1.10 18.42
CA THR A 195 9.25 -1.20 19.48
C THR A 195 10.12 0.05 19.48
N ASN A 196 10.29 0.64 20.67
CA ASN A 196 11.27 1.68 20.94
C ASN A 196 12.40 1.10 21.80
N PRO A 197 13.64 0.99 21.28
CA PRO A 197 14.78 0.48 22.05
C PRO A 197 15.35 1.47 23.08
N PHE A 198 14.81 2.69 23.14
CA PHE A 198 15.24 3.79 24.02
C PHE A 198 14.06 4.30 24.87
N PRO A 199 13.60 3.53 25.87
CA PRO A 199 12.40 3.88 26.65
C PRO A 199 12.61 5.06 27.61
N ASP A 200 13.83 5.21 28.16
CA ASP A 200 14.11 6.18 29.23
C ASP A 200 14.49 7.57 28.68
N ALA A 201 15.32 7.61 27.64
CA ALA A 201 15.77 8.84 26.99
C ALA A 201 16.01 8.59 25.49
N PRO A 202 15.69 9.55 24.60
CA PRO A 202 15.91 9.37 23.16
C PRO A 202 17.41 9.22 22.83
N PRO A 203 17.74 8.55 21.70
CA PRO A 203 19.12 8.35 21.32
C PRO A 203 19.81 9.66 20.92
N ARG A 204 21.13 9.73 21.09
CA ARG A 204 21.95 10.86 20.62
C ARG A 204 22.07 10.91 19.10
N TYR A 205 22.22 9.75 18.48
CA TYR A 205 22.42 9.60 17.04
C TYR A 205 21.33 8.72 16.44
N LEU A 206 20.93 9.03 15.22
CA LEU A 206 20.00 8.25 14.43
C LEU A 206 20.61 7.99 13.06
N ARG A 207 20.51 6.75 12.57
CA ARG A 207 20.85 6.43 11.18
C ARG A 207 19.70 5.68 10.51
N ALA A 208 19.59 5.88 9.21
CA ALA A 208 18.66 5.17 8.36
C ALA A 208 19.46 4.29 7.40
N VAL A 209 19.27 2.98 7.50
CA VAL A 209 19.95 1.97 6.67
C VAL A 209 18.94 1.40 5.71
N VAL A 210 19.28 1.28 4.43
CA VAL A 210 18.45 0.56 3.47
C VAL A 210 18.96 -0.86 3.29
N ASP A 211 18.06 -1.82 3.41
CA ASP A 211 18.30 -3.20 3.01
C ASP A 211 17.37 -3.58 1.86
N ARG A 212 17.82 -4.52 1.04
CA ARG A 212 16.98 -5.21 0.08
C ARG A 212 16.33 -6.41 0.75
N TYR A 213 15.01 -6.41 0.83
CA TYR A 213 14.22 -7.54 1.30
C TYR A 213 13.64 -8.34 0.14
N ARG A 214 13.67 -9.67 0.27
CA ARG A 214 12.86 -10.59 -0.53
C ARG A 214 12.22 -11.66 0.33
N PHE A 215 11.16 -12.28 -0.16
CA PHE A 215 10.65 -13.50 0.46
C PHE A 215 11.65 -14.64 0.34
N THR A 216 11.73 -15.45 1.39
CA THR A 216 12.41 -16.74 1.33
C THR A 216 11.61 -17.73 0.47
N THR A 217 12.31 -18.59 -0.25
CA THR A 217 11.70 -19.78 -0.87
C THR A 217 11.21 -20.77 0.20
N LEU A 218 10.39 -21.74 -0.21
CA LEU A 218 9.94 -22.81 0.70
C LEU A 218 11.12 -23.59 1.29
N ALA A 219 12.16 -23.86 0.51
CA ALA A 219 13.34 -24.56 0.98
C ALA A 219 14.15 -23.74 2.00
N GLU A 220 14.35 -22.44 1.75
CA GLU A 220 15.03 -21.53 2.67
C GLU A 220 14.26 -21.38 3.99
N ARG A 221 12.94 -21.20 3.92
CA ARG A 221 12.08 -21.07 5.11
C ARG A 221 12.06 -22.34 5.96
N ARG A 222 12.04 -23.52 5.34
CA ARG A 222 12.12 -24.81 6.07
C ARG A 222 13.43 -24.95 6.84
N LYS A 223 14.53 -24.41 6.33
CA LYS A 223 15.86 -24.47 6.97
C LYS A 223 16.05 -23.42 8.06
N SER A 224 15.65 -22.17 7.82
CA SER A 224 15.96 -21.04 8.72
C SER A 224 14.81 -20.60 9.63
N GLY A 225 13.58 -21.00 9.30
CA GLY A 225 12.35 -20.47 9.90
C GLY A 225 12.03 -19.03 9.48
N ALA A 226 12.87 -18.37 8.69
CA ALA A 226 12.67 -16.98 8.27
C ALA A 226 11.62 -16.87 7.16
N TRP A 227 10.86 -15.79 7.17
CA TRP A 227 9.93 -15.38 6.11
C TRP A 227 10.60 -14.49 5.07
N TRP A 228 11.61 -13.75 5.51
CA TRP A 228 12.31 -12.77 4.69
C TRP A 228 13.81 -13.05 4.66
N GLN A 229 14.46 -12.58 3.62
CA GLN A 229 15.91 -12.42 3.58
C GLN A 229 16.21 -10.94 3.32
N GLY A 230 17.03 -10.35 4.18
CA GLY A 230 17.51 -8.98 4.05
C GLY A 230 18.99 -8.96 3.64
N GLN A 231 19.35 -8.09 2.71
CA GLN A 231 20.73 -7.79 2.34
C GLN A 231 20.98 -6.29 2.52
N PRO A 232 21.95 -5.87 3.35
CA PRO A 232 22.25 -4.45 3.52
C PRO A 232 22.74 -3.84 2.21
N LEU A 233 22.23 -2.66 1.86
CA LEU A 233 22.66 -1.88 0.71
C LEU A 233 23.49 -0.67 1.10
N GLY A 234 23.27 -0.11 2.29
CA GLY A 234 24.04 1.02 2.82
C GLY A 234 23.16 2.03 3.56
N LEU A 235 23.68 3.24 3.75
CA LEU A 235 22.94 4.34 4.36
C LEU A 235 21.92 4.91 3.36
N TYR A 236 20.68 5.08 3.82
CA TYR A 236 19.63 5.81 3.11
C TYR A 236 19.74 7.32 3.33
N ALA A 237 20.10 7.71 4.56
CA ALA A 237 20.29 9.08 4.98
C ALA A 237 21.63 9.19 5.73
N PRO A 238 22.28 10.36 5.75
CA PRO A 238 23.43 10.58 6.63
C PRO A 238 23.03 10.29 8.09
N VAL A 239 24.01 10.01 8.93
CA VAL A 239 23.79 9.90 10.37
C VAL A 239 23.40 11.27 10.92
N LEU A 240 22.30 11.32 11.67
CA LEU A 240 21.65 12.52 12.17
C LEU A 240 21.81 12.62 13.70
N THR A 241 21.82 13.85 14.20
CA THR A 241 21.81 14.21 15.62
C THR A 241 20.90 15.42 15.83
N LEU A 242 20.71 15.84 17.08
CA LEU A 242 20.17 17.16 17.40
C LEU A 242 21.27 18.10 17.86
N GLU A 243 21.26 19.31 17.32
CA GLU A 243 22.06 20.45 17.79
C GLU A 243 21.09 21.61 18.09
N ALA A 244 21.15 22.14 19.31
CA ALA A 244 20.21 23.17 19.79
C ALA A 244 18.72 22.84 19.49
N GLY A 245 18.35 21.54 19.58
CA GLY A 245 16.99 21.05 19.36
C GLY A 245 16.58 20.91 17.88
N ARG A 246 17.48 21.18 16.93
CA ARG A 246 17.23 21.03 15.48
C ARG A 246 18.02 19.87 14.90
N LEU A 247 17.49 19.27 13.84
CA LEU A 247 18.16 18.20 13.12
C LEU A 247 19.47 18.68 12.49
N ALA A 248 20.56 17.96 12.75
CA ALA A 248 21.89 18.24 12.24
C ALA A 248 22.59 16.95 11.80
N LEU A 249 23.69 17.09 11.05
CA LEU A 249 24.54 15.98 10.67
C LEU A 249 25.39 15.56 11.86
N ALA A 250 25.47 14.27 12.14
CA ALA A 250 26.41 13.74 13.12
C ALA A 250 27.87 13.88 12.62
N PRO A 251 28.87 13.80 13.52
CA PRO A 251 30.28 13.96 13.17
C PRO A 251 30.70 13.10 11.97
N PRO A 252 31.64 13.58 11.11
CA PRO A 252 32.05 12.88 9.89
C PRO A 252 32.53 11.43 10.08
N GLU A 253 33.02 11.12 11.29
CA GLU A 253 33.50 9.81 11.70
C GLU A 253 32.39 8.74 11.68
N LEU A 254 31.15 9.15 11.91
CA LEU A 254 29.97 8.27 11.94
C LEU A 254 29.36 8.07 10.55
N GLN A 255 29.76 8.84 9.54
CA GLN A 255 29.16 8.81 8.20
C GLN A 255 29.68 7.67 7.30
N ARG A 256 30.75 6.98 7.71
CA ARG A 256 31.46 5.98 6.89
C ARG A 256 31.16 4.52 7.25
N ARG A 257 30.12 4.24 8.04
CA ARG A 257 29.84 2.91 8.60
C ARG A 257 28.45 2.38 8.28
#